data_AF-A0A7W1I3Z9-F1
#
_entry.id   AF-A0A7W1I3Z9-F1
#
_cell.length_a   1.000
_cell.length_b   1.000
_cell.length_c   1.000
_cell.angle_alpha   90.00
_cell.angle_beta   90.00
_cell.angle_gamma   90.00
#
_symmetry.space_group_name_H-M   'P 1'
#
loop_
_entity.id
_entity.type
_entity.pdbx_description
1 polymer ?
#
loop_
_entity_poly.entity_id
_entity_poly.type
_entity_poly.pdbx_seq_one_letter_code
_entity_poly.pdbx_strand_id
1 'polypeptide(L)'
;MIHTDDTTVPLLDPLAGRAKPARFRAYIGDAAGPYSVYDFTESRKRDGPAQWLAGFSGDLQADAYGGYDGLYQDSRRNIVEVACWAHTRRYWWEAKTTDAARAHQALAFIARLYQLEDAAKTLSPADRCALRQEQAVPILAEFEAWLASIGSQVLPKSPVGEALRDTQNQWQALQRYATDGDLSIDNNLSERTVKIAALGRKNSYDFLSSGLAARRARAAE
;
A
#
# COMPACT_ATOMS: atom_id res chain seq x y z
N MET A 1 5.42 -3.37 -12.43
CA MET A 1 4.91 -3.05 -11.07
C MET A 1 3.64 -3.83 -10.77
N ILE A 2 3.45 -4.24 -9.51
CA ILE A 2 2.17 -4.75 -8.99
C ILE A 2 1.73 -3.87 -7.81
N HIS A 3 0.48 -3.41 -7.85
CA HIS A 3 -0.22 -2.88 -6.69
C HIS A 3 -0.92 -4.01 -5.94
N THR A 4 -0.82 -4.04 -4.62
CA THR A 4 -1.47 -5.07 -3.83
C THR A 4 -2.03 -4.56 -2.51
N ASP A 5 -3.16 -5.12 -2.11
CA ASP A 5 -3.75 -4.91 -0.80
C ASP A 5 -4.40 -6.22 -0.32
N ASP A 6 -4.50 -6.38 0.99
CA ASP A 6 -5.01 -7.59 1.65
C ASP A 6 -6.02 -7.22 2.74
N THR A 7 -7.25 -7.69 2.56
CA THR A 7 -8.36 -7.47 3.49
C THR A 7 -8.90 -8.78 4.05
N THR A 8 -9.45 -8.70 5.26
CA THR A 8 -10.16 -9.83 5.87
C THR A 8 -11.63 -9.82 5.44
N VAL A 9 -12.13 -10.96 4.98
CA VAL A 9 -13.53 -11.16 4.59
C VAL A 9 -14.17 -12.29 5.41
N PRO A 10 -15.47 -12.22 5.72
CA PRO A 10 -16.17 -13.33 6.34
C PRO A 10 -16.40 -14.46 5.32
N LEU A 11 -16.03 -15.68 5.68
CA LEU A 11 -16.37 -16.90 4.96
C LEU A 11 -17.45 -17.63 5.76
N LEU A 12 -18.64 -17.80 5.16
CA LEU A 12 -19.71 -18.55 5.79
C LEU A 12 -19.30 -20.03 5.85
N ASP A 13 -19.39 -20.62 7.05
CA ASP A 13 -19.30 -22.05 7.24
C ASP A 13 -20.73 -22.60 7.41
N PRO A 14 -21.31 -23.22 6.36
CA PRO A 14 -22.69 -23.69 6.41
C PRO A 14 -22.91 -24.78 7.47
N LEU A 15 -21.86 -25.51 7.83
CA LEU A 15 -21.92 -26.58 8.81
C LEU A 15 -21.86 -26.05 10.24
N ALA A 16 -21.14 -24.95 10.46
CA ALA A 16 -20.98 -24.35 11.78
C ALA A 16 -22.01 -23.24 12.09
N GLY A 17 -22.83 -22.82 11.11
CA GLY A 17 -23.82 -21.75 11.27
C GLY A 17 -23.22 -20.38 11.62
N ARG A 18 -21.92 -20.19 11.39
CA ARG A 18 -21.18 -18.95 11.72
C ARG A 18 -20.16 -18.63 10.64
N ALA A 19 -19.80 -17.36 10.52
CA ALA A 19 -18.72 -16.92 9.63
C ALA A 19 -17.36 -17.08 10.32
N LYS A 20 -16.34 -17.47 9.55
CA LYS A 20 -14.93 -17.48 9.96
C LYS A 20 -14.15 -16.44 9.13
N PRO A 21 -13.06 -15.84 9.67
CA PRO A 21 -12.25 -14.90 8.91
C PRO A 21 -11.46 -15.64 7.81
N ALA A 22 -11.56 -15.14 6.59
CA ALA A 22 -10.73 -15.50 5.43
C ALA A 22 -9.99 -14.25 4.92
N ARG A 23 -9.02 -14.43 4.02
CA ARG A 23 -8.26 -13.33 3.41
C ARG A 23 -8.60 -13.20 1.94
N PHE A 24 -8.74 -11.97 1.49
CA PHE A 24 -8.97 -11.59 0.11
C PHE A 24 -7.92 -10.58 -0.30
N ARG A 25 -7.20 -10.86 -1.38
CA ARG A 25 -6.10 -10.05 -1.88
C ARG A 25 -6.36 -9.65 -3.31
N ALA A 26 -5.96 -8.43 -3.66
CA ALA A 26 -5.88 -8.00 -5.04
C ALA A 26 -4.41 -7.84 -5.45
N TYR A 27 -4.10 -8.23 -6.68
CA TYR A 27 -2.85 -7.98 -7.37
C TYR A 27 -3.20 -7.31 -8.68
N ILE A 28 -2.83 -6.05 -8.84
CA ILE A 28 -3.18 -5.23 -9.99
C ILE A 28 -1.89 -4.86 -10.70
N GLY A 29 -1.72 -5.35 -11.92
CA GLY A 29 -0.57 -5.02 -12.74
C GLY A 29 -0.66 -3.62 -13.35
N ASP A 30 0.46 -3.17 -13.89
CA ASP A 30 0.63 -1.88 -14.55
C ASP A 30 0.11 -1.87 -16.00
N ALA A 31 0.43 -0.82 -16.76
CA ALA A 31 0.01 -0.69 -18.16
C ALA A 31 0.59 -1.78 -19.07
N ALA A 32 1.75 -2.38 -18.75
CA ALA A 32 2.36 -3.45 -19.53
C ALA A 32 1.69 -4.80 -19.26
N GLY A 33 1.12 -4.99 -18.07
CA GLY A 33 0.31 -6.15 -17.71
C GLY A 33 -0.95 -5.76 -16.94
N PRO A 34 -1.98 -5.19 -17.60
CA PRO A 34 -3.12 -4.53 -16.95
C PRO A 34 -4.17 -5.53 -16.43
N TYR A 35 -3.72 -6.58 -15.76
CA TYR A 35 -4.55 -7.63 -15.20
C TYR A 35 -4.79 -7.37 -13.72
N SER A 36 -6.05 -7.56 -13.31
CA SER A 36 -6.43 -7.62 -11.89
C SER A 36 -6.67 -9.07 -11.52
N VAL A 37 -5.83 -9.60 -10.63
CA VAL A 37 -5.94 -10.97 -10.13
C VAL A 37 -6.29 -10.95 -8.65
N TYR A 38 -7.21 -11.84 -8.28
CA TYR A 38 -7.70 -11.94 -6.91
C TYR A 38 -7.30 -13.28 -6.32
N ASP A 39 -6.78 -13.25 -5.10
CA ASP A 39 -6.47 -14.44 -4.31
C ASP A 39 -7.38 -14.50 -3.09
N PHE A 40 -7.96 -15.67 -2.84
CA PHE A 40 -8.81 -15.93 -1.68
C PHE A 40 -8.30 -17.14 -0.92
N THR A 41 -8.00 -16.95 0.36
CA THR A 41 -7.53 -18.03 1.24
C THR A 41 -8.42 -18.13 2.47
N GLU A 42 -8.94 -19.33 2.74
CA GLU A 42 -9.74 -19.59 3.97
C GLU A 42 -8.91 -19.48 5.26
N SER A 43 -7.59 -19.48 5.13
CA SER A 43 -6.64 -19.39 6.24
C SER A 43 -6.37 -17.94 6.63
N ARG A 44 -6.22 -17.70 7.94
CA ARG A 44 -5.74 -16.42 8.50
C ARG A 44 -4.22 -16.23 8.43
N LYS A 45 -3.49 -17.21 7.89
CA LYS A 45 -2.02 -17.16 7.81
C LYS A 45 -1.58 -16.06 6.84
N ARG A 46 -0.41 -15.48 7.14
CA ARG A 46 0.21 -14.40 6.37
C ARG A 46 1.11 -14.91 5.23
N ASP A 47 1.09 -16.21 4.94
CA ASP A 47 1.93 -16.88 3.93
C ASP A 47 1.40 -16.71 2.49
N GLY A 48 0.14 -16.30 2.31
CA GLY A 48 -0.49 -16.10 1.01
C GLY A 48 0.34 -15.24 0.04
N PRO A 49 0.76 -14.01 0.41
CA PRO A 49 1.56 -13.16 -0.47
C PRO A 49 2.89 -13.80 -0.88
N ALA A 50 3.57 -14.47 0.05
CA ALA A 50 4.86 -15.12 -0.23
C ALA A 50 4.75 -16.29 -1.22
N GLN A 51 3.65 -17.04 -1.16
CA GLN A 51 3.38 -18.13 -2.10
C GLN A 51 2.94 -17.60 -3.46
N TRP A 52 2.04 -16.61 -3.48
CA TRP A 52 1.52 -16.04 -4.72
C TRP A 52 2.61 -15.33 -5.53
N LEU A 53 3.46 -14.54 -4.87
CA LEU A 53 4.53 -13.76 -5.50
C LEU A 53 5.85 -14.55 -5.63
N ALA A 54 5.82 -15.88 -5.52
CA ALA A 54 7.04 -16.71 -5.55
C ALA A 54 7.85 -16.58 -6.86
N GLY A 55 7.17 -16.34 -7.99
CA GLY A 55 7.80 -16.13 -9.30
C GLY A 55 7.85 -14.66 -9.75
N PHE A 56 7.41 -13.72 -8.91
CA PHE A 56 7.39 -12.31 -9.26
C PHE A 56 8.71 -11.64 -8.92
N SER A 57 9.15 -10.74 -9.81
CA SER A 57 10.28 -9.83 -9.60
C SER A 57 9.92 -8.47 -10.18
N GLY A 58 10.38 -7.40 -9.52
CA GLY A 58 10.09 -6.01 -9.86
C GLY A 58 9.46 -5.24 -8.70
N ASP A 59 8.87 -4.09 -9.02
CA ASP A 59 8.28 -3.19 -8.02
C ASP A 59 6.95 -3.73 -7.50
N LEU A 60 6.84 -3.84 -6.18
CA LEU A 60 5.63 -4.18 -5.46
C LEU A 60 5.23 -2.99 -4.58
N GLN A 61 4.06 -2.42 -4.87
CA GLN A 61 3.48 -1.36 -4.05
C GLN A 61 2.36 -1.93 -3.18
N ALA A 62 2.55 -1.79 -1.87
CA ALA A 62 1.58 -2.19 -0.87
C ALA A 62 1.42 -1.06 0.16
N ASP A 63 0.36 -1.15 0.95
CA ASP A 63 0.31 -0.39 2.20
C ASP A 63 1.37 -0.94 3.16
N ALA A 64 1.69 -0.21 4.24
CA ALA A 64 2.70 -0.60 5.24
C ALA A 64 2.29 -1.81 6.12
N TYR A 65 1.61 -2.78 5.53
CA TYR A 65 1.21 -4.01 6.17
C TYR A 65 2.42 -4.95 6.26
N GLY A 66 2.86 -5.21 7.49
CA GLY A 66 4.01 -6.08 7.76
C GLY A 66 3.89 -7.54 7.31
N GLY A 67 2.79 -7.94 6.65
CA GLY A 67 2.71 -9.23 5.96
C GLY A 67 3.53 -9.30 4.68
N TYR A 68 3.98 -8.16 4.14
CA TYR A 68 4.83 -8.10 2.95
C TYR A 68 6.33 -7.97 3.28
N ASP A 69 6.72 -7.58 4.50
CA ASP A 69 8.12 -7.33 4.88
C ASP A 69 9.08 -8.48 4.51
N GLY A 70 8.64 -9.73 4.72
CA GLY A 70 9.43 -10.90 4.39
C GLY A 70 9.73 -11.07 2.89
N LEU A 71 8.93 -10.47 2.02
CA LEU A 71 9.18 -10.44 0.57
C LEU A 71 10.29 -9.48 0.20
N TYR A 72 10.35 -8.32 0.86
CA TYR A 72 11.36 -7.29 0.61
C TYR A 72 12.72 -7.65 1.20
N GLN A 73 12.74 -8.40 2.30
CA GLN A 73 13.96 -8.85 2.98
C GLN A 73 14.60 -10.09 2.33
N ASP A 74 13.87 -10.84 1.50
CA ASP A 74 14.38 -12.02 0.80
C ASP A 74 15.11 -11.60 -0.49
N SER A 75 16.44 -11.47 -0.39
CA SER A 75 17.30 -11.06 -1.51
C SER A 75 17.24 -11.98 -2.73
N ARG A 76 16.65 -13.18 -2.61
CA ARG A 76 16.46 -14.11 -3.74
C ARG A 76 15.28 -13.74 -4.63
N ARG A 77 14.34 -12.92 -4.13
CA ARG A 77 13.07 -12.62 -4.82
C ARG A 77 13.16 -11.44 -5.77
N ASN A 78 14.20 -10.61 -5.70
CA ASN A 78 14.36 -9.40 -6.52
C ASN A 78 13.05 -8.58 -6.60
N ILE A 79 12.41 -8.38 -5.44
CA ILE A 79 11.22 -7.54 -5.26
C ILE A 79 11.69 -6.23 -4.65
N VAL A 80 11.27 -5.13 -5.26
CA VAL A 80 11.58 -3.77 -4.77
C VAL A 80 10.32 -3.20 -4.12
N GLU A 81 10.45 -2.78 -2.87
CA GLU A 81 9.36 -2.14 -2.14
C GLU A 81 9.11 -0.72 -2.64
N VAL A 82 7.84 -0.42 -2.90
CA VAL A 82 7.34 0.94 -3.13
C VAL A 82 6.29 1.22 -2.06
N ALA A 83 6.54 2.20 -1.19
CA ALA A 83 5.62 2.52 -0.11
C ALA A 83 4.47 3.43 -0.58
N CYS A 84 3.43 3.54 0.25
CA CYS A 84 2.22 4.30 -0.05
C CYS A 84 2.17 5.61 0.75
N TRP A 85 2.27 6.75 0.07
CA TRP A 85 2.20 8.06 0.72
C TRP A 85 0.83 8.34 1.36
N ALA A 86 -0.25 7.78 0.83
CA ALA A 86 -1.58 7.92 1.43
C ALA A 86 -1.65 7.30 2.84
N HIS A 87 -0.94 6.18 3.06
CA HIS A 87 -0.86 5.53 4.36
C HIS A 87 -0.03 6.37 5.34
N THR A 88 1.14 6.86 4.92
CA THR A 88 1.96 7.78 5.72
C THR A 88 1.19 9.04 6.09
N ARG A 89 0.46 9.65 5.14
CA ARG A 89 -0.38 10.83 5.37
C ARG A 89 -1.44 10.58 6.44
N ARG A 90 -2.01 9.37 6.51
CA ARG A 90 -3.02 9.01 7.50
C ARG A 90 -2.49 9.10 8.93
N TYR A 91 -1.29 8.58 9.21
CA TYR A 91 -0.70 8.68 10.55
C TYR A 91 -0.51 10.12 10.99
N TRP A 92 0.03 10.97 10.11
CA TRP A 92 0.18 12.40 10.38
C TRP A 92 -1.17 13.10 10.56
N TRP A 93 -2.19 12.72 9.79
CA TRP A 93 -3.54 13.23 9.95
C TRP A 93 -4.16 12.87 11.29
N GLU A 94 -3.97 11.65 11.79
CA GLU A 94 -4.47 11.22 13.10
C GLU A 94 -3.73 11.95 14.23
N ALA A 95 -2.42 12.13 14.10
CA ALA A 95 -1.57 12.79 15.09
C ALA A 95 -1.87 14.28 15.31
N LYS A 96 -2.53 14.97 14.35
CA LYS A 96 -2.89 16.40 14.46
C LYS A 96 -3.78 16.74 15.66
N THR A 97 -4.48 15.74 16.20
CA THR A 97 -5.32 15.88 17.39
C THR A 97 -4.51 16.04 18.67
N THR A 98 -3.24 15.61 18.66
CA THR A 98 -2.34 15.62 19.82
C THR A 98 -1.17 16.58 19.70
N ASP A 99 -0.72 16.87 18.47
CA ASP A 99 0.34 17.83 18.17
C ASP A 99 0.10 18.40 16.77
N ALA A 100 -0.78 19.39 16.71
CA ALA A 100 -1.21 20.01 15.46
C ALA A 100 -0.06 20.68 14.71
N ALA A 101 0.89 21.29 15.42
CA ALA A 101 1.98 22.03 14.80
C ALA A 101 2.88 21.11 13.96
N ARG A 102 3.37 20.00 14.54
CA ARG A 102 4.21 19.04 13.80
C ARG A 102 3.40 18.29 12.76
N ALA A 103 2.18 17.87 13.08
CA ALA A 103 1.33 17.16 12.15
C ALA A 103 0.99 17.98 10.90
N HIS A 104 0.64 19.27 11.05
CA HIS A 104 0.35 20.14 9.91
C HIS A 104 1.61 20.40 9.06
N GLN A 105 2.78 20.52 9.68
CA GLN A 105 4.03 20.66 8.94
C GLN A 105 4.32 19.43 8.07
N ALA A 106 4.19 18.22 8.62
CA ALA A 106 4.33 16.98 7.84
C ALA A 106 3.29 16.89 6.71
N LEU A 107 2.03 17.21 7.00
CA LEU A 107 0.96 17.22 6.00
C LEU A 107 1.21 18.27 4.90
N ALA A 108 1.87 19.39 5.21
CA ALA A 108 2.23 20.39 4.21
C ALA A 108 3.31 19.88 3.25
N PHE A 109 4.34 19.17 3.73
CA PHE A 109 5.31 18.49 2.86
C PHE A 109 4.63 17.50 1.93
N ILE A 110 3.78 16.63 2.51
CA ILE A 110 3.02 15.63 1.75
C ILE A 110 2.12 16.30 0.71
N ALA A 111 1.44 17.39 1.07
CA ALA A 111 0.59 18.14 0.13
C ALA A 111 1.38 18.72 -1.05
N ARG A 112 2.60 19.24 -0.84
CA ARG A 112 3.47 19.70 -1.93
C ARG A 112 3.79 18.57 -2.91
N LEU A 113 4.06 17.35 -2.41
CA LEU A 113 4.29 16.18 -3.26
C LEU A 113 3.05 15.85 -4.10
N TYR A 114 1.86 15.81 -3.49
CA TYR A 114 0.61 15.55 -4.23
C TYR A 114 0.27 16.62 -5.26
N GLN A 115 0.60 17.89 -4.99
CA GLN A 115 0.40 18.98 -5.96
C GLN A 115 1.26 18.77 -7.22
N LEU A 116 2.50 18.30 -7.06
CA LEU A 116 3.37 17.94 -8.18
C LEU A 116 2.79 16.76 -8.96
N GLU A 117 2.35 15.71 -8.27
CA GLU A 117 1.75 14.54 -8.90
C GLU A 117 0.47 14.89 -9.67
N ASP A 118 -0.36 15.78 -9.12
CA ASP A 118 -1.55 16.29 -9.80
C ASP A 118 -1.21 17.04 -11.09
N ALA A 119 -0.15 17.86 -11.08
CA ALA A 119 0.35 18.55 -12.27
C ALA A 119 0.99 17.60 -13.29
N ALA A 120 1.55 16.47 -12.83
CA ALA A 120 2.27 15.50 -13.65
C ALA A 120 1.38 14.39 -14.25
N LYS A 121 0.07 14.40 -13.99
CA LYS A 121 -0.88 13.35 -14.43
C LYS A 121 -0.85 13.08 -15.94
N THR A 122 -0.76 14.13 -16.74
CA THR A 122 -0.79 14.03 -18.21
C THR A 122 0.59 13.90 -18.85
N LEU A 123 1.65 13.95 -18.04
CA LEU A 123 3.02 13.80 -18.52
C LEU A 123 3.32 12.34 -18.89
N SER A 124 4.25 12.18 -19.83
CA SER A 124 4.86 10.88 -20.12
C SER A 124 5.62 10.37 -18.88
N PRO A 125 5.88 9.05 -18.76
CA PRO A 125 6.70 8.52 -17.66
C PRO A 125 8.07 9.21 -17.56
N ALA A 126 8.72 9.47 -18.70
CA ALA A 126 10.01 10.16 -18.73
C ALA A 126 9.93 11.60 -18.18
N ASP A 127 8.94 12.38 -18.63
CA ASP A 127 8.75 13.77 -18.18
C ASP A 127 8.30 13.84 -16.72
N ARG A 128 7.47 12.88 -16.28
CA ARG A 128 7.07 12.75 -14.88
C ARG A 128 8.27 12.45 -14.00
N CYS A 129 9.15 11.55 -14.41
CA CYS A 129 10.39 11.25 -13.70
C CYS A 129 11.28 12.50 -13.63
N ALA A 130 11.48 13.21 -14.73
CA ALA A 130 12.26 14.44 -14.76
C ALA A 130 11.71 15.52 -13.79
N LEU A 131 10.39 15.75 -13.80
CA LEU A 131 9.73 16.67 -12.86
C LEU A 131 9.92 16.24 -11.40
N ARG A 132 9.80 14.94 -11.11
CA ARG A 132 10.03 14.38 -9.77
C ARG A 132 11.48 14.60 -9.31
N GLN A 133 12.46 14.36 -10.19
CA GLN A 133 13.88 14.60 -9.88
C GLN A 133 14.17 16.08 -9.61
N GLU A 134 13.59 16.99 -10.40
CA GLU A 134 13.80 18.43 -10.25
C GLU A 134 13.09 19.01 -9.03
N GLN A 135 11.86 18.57 -8.74
CA GLN A 135 10.98 19.26 -7.78
C GLN A 135 10.61 18.40 -6.57
N ALA A 136 10.30 17.11 -6.76
CA ALA A 136 9.88 16.25 -5.65
C ALA A 136 11.06 15.80 -4.78
N VAL A 137 12.21 15.47 -5.37
CA VAL A 137 13.41 15.01 -4.65
C VAL A 137 13.93 16.07 -3.65
N PRO A 138 14.03 17.37 -4.00
CA PRO A 138 14.36 18.40 -3.02
C PRO A 138 13.36 18.50 -1.86
N ILE A 139 12.05 18.38 -2.14
CA ILE A 139 11.01 18.39 -1.10
C ILE A 139 11.16 17.19 -0.16
N LEU A 140 11.46 16.01 -0.70
CA LEU A 140 11.74 14.81 0.09
C LEU A 140 12.95 15.03 0.98
N ALA A 141 14.05 15.56 0.45
CA ALA A 141 15.25 15.84 1.24
C ALA A 141 14.99 16.86 2.37
N GLU A 142 14.26 17.95 2.08
CA GLU A 142 13.81 18.91 3.11
C GLU A 142 12.97 18.22 4.19
N PHE A 143 12.07 17.33 3.78
CA PHE A 143 11.19 16.64 4.70
C PHE A 143 11.96 15.64 5.58
N GLU A 144 12.91 14.89 5.02
CA GLU A 144 13.79 13.98 5.79
C GLU A 144 14.59 14.74 6.85
N ALA A 145 15.20 15.87 6.46
CA ALA A 145 15.95 16.71 7.38
C ALA A 145 15.05 17.24 8.50
N TRP A 146 13.81 17.64 8.18
CA TRP A 146 12.84 18.04 9.18
C TRP A 146 12.44 16.89 10.12
N LEU A 147 12.18 15.69 9.59
CA LEU A 147 11.86 14.49 10.40
C LEU A 147 13.00 14.17 11.38
N ALA A 148 14.26 14.24 10.92
CA ALA A 148 15.44 14.06 11.76
C ALA A 148 15.52 15.11 12.88
N SER A 149 15.20 16.38 12.58
CA SER A 149 15.25 17.48 13.55
C SER A 149 14.27 17.34 14.71
N ILE A 150 13.11 16.72 14.47
CA ILE A 150 12.06 16.54 15.49
C ILE A 150 12.19 15.23 16.27
N GLY A 151 13.05 14.30 15.83
CA GLY A 151 13.11 12.94 16.39
C GLY A 151 13.46 12.86 17.87
N SER A 152 14.33 13.74 18.37
CA SER A 152 14.68 13.82 19.79
C SER A 152 13.64 14.58 20.64
N GLN A 153 12.68 15.24 20.00
CA GLN A 153 11.71 16.12 20.66
C GLN A 153 10.34 15.47 20.88
N VAL A 154 10.13 14.27 20.33
CA VAL A 154 8.84 13.58 20.35
C VAL A 154 8.93 12.30 21.19
N LEU A 155 7.89 12.04 21.98
CA LEU A 155 7.82 10.79 22.75
C LEU A 155 7.54 9.63 21.79
N PRO A 156 8.32 8.52 21.81
CA PRO A 156 8.18 7.43 20.84
C PRO A 156 6.80 6.77 20.75
N LYS A 157 6.03 6.81 21.84
CA LYS A 157 4.67 6.24 21.94
C LYS A 157 3.56 7.27 21.76
N SER A 158 3.89 8.53 21.49
CA SER A 158 2.89 9.54 21.12
C SER A 158 2.44 9.32 19.67
N PRO A 159 1.24 9.74 19.26
CA PRO A 159 0.80 9.61 17.86
C PRO A 159 1.78 10.21 16.84
N VAL A 160 2.42 11.34 17.15
CA VAL A 160 3.51 11.90 16.30
C VAL A 160 4.76 11.02 16.32
N GLY A 161 5.14 10.47 17.47
CA GLY A 161 6.28 9.54 17.56
C GLY A 161 6.04 8.27 16.74
N GLU A 162 4.82 7.76 16.70
CA GLU A 162 4.43 6.63 15.85
C GLU A 162 4.45 7.02 14.36
N ALA A 163 3.84 8.15 13.99
CA ALA A 163 3.87 8.67 12.63
C ALA A 163 5.30 8.89 12.11
N LEU A 164 6.16 9.49 12.93
CA LEU A 164 7.57 9.72 12.62
C LEU A 164 8.31 8.40 12.38
N ARG A 165 8.20 7.45 13.33
CA ARG A 165 8.84 6.15 13.24
C ARG A 165 8.39 5.39 11.99
N ASP A 166 7.08 5.34 11.74
CA ASP A 166 6.53 4.61 10.59
C ASP A 166 6.96 5.27 9.27
N THR A 167 7.04 6.60 9.23
CA THR A 167 7.57 7.35 8.06
C THR A 167 9.05 7.04 7.83
N GLN A 168 9.88 7.09 8.88
CA GLN A 168 11.33 6.87 8.78
C GLN A 168 11.65 5.42 8.40
N ASN A 169 10.93 4.44 8.95
CA ASN A 169 11.12 3.02 8.63
C ASN A 169 10.88 2.73 7.14
N GLN A 170 9.97 3.46 6.50
CA GLN A 170 9.62 3.28 5.09
C GLN A 170 10.29 4.29 4.17
N TRP A 171 11.17 5.16 4.68
CA TRP A 171 11.62 6.33 3.96
C TRP A 171 12.25 6.01 2.60
N GLN A 172 13.08 4.95 2.54
CA GLN A 172 13.68 4.50 1.28
C GLN A 172 12.63 4.04 0.25
N ALA A 173 11.59 3.33 0.69
CA ALA A 173 10.49 2.88 -0.16
C ALA A 173 9.56 4.04 -0.55
N LEU A 174 9.39 5.04 0.32
CA LEU A 174 8.60 6.25 0.06
C LEU A 174 9.25 7.17 -0.97
N GLN A 175 10.58 7.16 -1.09
CA GLN A 175 11.28 7.91 -2.14
C GLN A 175 11.24 7.22 -3.51
N ARG A 176 10.91 5.91 -3.56
CA ARG A 176 11.05 5.10 -4.77
C ARG A 176 10.19 5.60 -5.93
N TYR A 177 8.99 6.10 -5.68
CA TYR A 177 8.12 6.65 -6.73
C TYR A 177 8.79 7.80 -7.52
N ALA A 178 9.75 8.51 -6.91
CA ALA A 178 10.47 9.59 -7.59
C ALA A 178 11.48 9.08 -8.64
N THR A 179 11.88 7.81 -8.55
CA THR A 179 12.96 7.23 -9.39
C THR A 179 12.50 6.72 -10.75
N ASP A 180 11.19 6.47 -10.90
CA ASP A 180 10.60 5.97 -12.13
C ASP A 180 9.20 6.58 -12.30
N GLY A 181 8.93 7.12 -13.49
CA GLY A 181 7.66 7.75 -13.83
C GLY A 181 6.48 6.80 -13.87
N ASP A 182 6.69 5.50 -14.08
CA ASP A 182 5.61 4.51 -14.10
C ASP A 182 5.12 4.14 -12.70
N LEU A 183 5.91 4.45 -11.65
CA LEU A 183 5.52 4.24 -10.27
C LEU A 183 4.50 5.28 -9.81
N SER A 184 3.53 4.81 -9.04
CA SER A 184 2.52 5.66 -8.40
C SER A 184 2.99 6.14 -7.02
N ILE A 185 2.61 7.35 -6.63
CA ILE A 185 2.82 7.88 -5.28
C ILE A 185 2.02 7.10 -4.20
N ASP A 186 0.89 6.50 -4.60
CA ASP A 186 -0.08 5.84 -3.71
C ASP A 186 -0.52 4.46 -4.21
N ASN A 187 -0.94 3.62 -3.27
CA ASN A 187 -1.56 2.33 -3.52
C ASN A 187 -3.11 2.36 -3.57
N ASN A 188 -3.72 3.56 -3.70
CA ASN A 188 -5.18 3.73 -3.62
C ASN A 188 -5.98 2.87 -4.63
N LEU A 189 -5.37 2.47 -5.74
CA LEU A 189 -5.99 1.60 -6.75
C LEU A 189 -6.34 0.22 -6.18
N SER A 190 -5.40 -0.42 -5.47
CA SER A 190 -5.62 -1.73 -4.87
C SER A 190 -6.55 -1.65 -3.67
N GLU A 191 -6.41 -0.60 -2.85
CA GLU A 191 -7.28 -0.36 -1.68
C GLU A 191 -8.76 -0.23 -2.12
N ARG A 192 -9.04 0.55 -3.17
CA ARG A 192 -10.39 0.68 -3.74
C ARG A 192 -10.91 -0.65 -4.27
N THR A 193 -10.04 -1.41 -4.93
CA THR A 193 -10.38 -2.70 -5.54
C THR A 193 -10.77 -3.73 -4.49
N VAL A 194 -9.99 -3.90 -3.42
CA VAL A 194 -10.36 -4.81 -2.33
C VAL A 194 -11.55 -4.27 -1.53
N LYS A 195 -11.70 -2.94 -1.40
CA LYS A 195 -12.87 -2.33 -0.77
C LYS A 195 -14.17 -2.64 -1.52
N ILE A 196 -14.19 -2.84 -2.84
CA ILE A 196 -15.40 -3.22 -3.57
C ILE A 196 -15.84 -4.64 -3.20
N ALA A 197 -14.91 -5.60 -3.25
CA ALA A 197 -15.17 -6.97 -2.82
C ALA A 197 -15.64 -7.02 -1.36
N ALA A 198 -15.03 -6.15 -0.54
CA ALA A 198 -15.48 -5.96 0.80
C ALA A 198 -16.84 -5.23 0.85
N LEU A 199 -17.17 -4.18 0.10
CA LEU A 199 -18.47 -3.50 0.19
C LEU A 199 -19.66 -4.36 -0.26
N GLY A 200 -19.44 -5.42 -1.06
CA GLY A 200 -20.38 -6.54 -1.22
C GLY A 200 -20.90 -7.10 0.13
N ARG A 201 -20.14 -6.91 1.23
CA ARG A 201 -20.50 -7.11 2.66
C ARG A 201 -21.90 -6.63 3.04
N LYS A 202 -22.42 -5.55 2.44
CA LYS A 202 -23.71 -4.96 2.86
C LYS A 202 -24.92 -5.41 2.02
N ASN A 203 -24.72 -5.86 0.79
CA ASN A 203 -25.82 -6.07 -0.17
C ASN A 203 -25.92 -7.51 -0.71
N SER A 204 -24.95 -8.39 -0.47
CA SER A 204 -24.99 -9.78 -0.97
C SER A 204 -24.62 -10.77 0.13
N TYR A 205 -25.63 -11.35 0.79
CA TYR A 205 -25.44 -12.40 1.80
C TYR A 205 -25.08 -13.77 1.21
N ASP A 206 -25.02 -13.93 -0.12
CA ASP A 206 -25.06 -15.28 -0.74
C ASP A 206 -23.82 -15.72 -1.54
N PHE A 207 -22.82 -14.86 -1.79
CA PHE A 207 -21.82 -15.16 -2.85
C PHE A 207 -20.61 -16.02 -2.45
N LEU A 208 -20.42 -16.35 -1.17
CA LEU A 208 -19.30 -17.20 -0.71
C LEU A 208 -19.78 -18.42 0.07
N SER A 209 -20.88 -19.02 -0.38
CA SER A 209 -21.27 -20.35 0.09
C SER A 209 -20.47 -21.42 -0.68
N SER A 210 -19.62 -22.13 0.06
CA SER A 210 -18.73 -23.23 -0.35
C SER A 210 -17.39 -22.84 -1.00
N GLY A 211 -16.29 -23.28 -0.39
CA GLY A 211 -14.91 -23.20 -0.92
C GLY A 211 -14.67 -23.94 -2.25
N LEU A 212 -15.73 -24.46 -2.90
CA LEU A 212 -15.67 -25.03 -4.24
C LEU A 212 -15.72 -23.96 -5.34
N ALA A 213 -16.36 -22.81 -5.12
CA ALA A 213 -16.46 -21.75 -6.13
C ALA A 213 -15.12 -21.02 -6.36
N ALA A 214 -14.34 -20.78 -5.30
CA ALA A 214 -13.03 -20.12 -5.38
C ALA A 214 -11.97 -20.93 -6.15
N ARG A 215 -12.10 -22.26 -6.22
CA ARG A 215 -11.16 -23.12 -6.97
C ARG A 215 -11.43 -23.16 -8.48
N ARG A 216 -12.59 -22.70 -8.95
CA ARG A 216 -12.94 -22.74 -10.39
C ARG A 216 -12.45 -21.53 -11.20
N ALA A 217 -11.97 -20.47 -10.56
CA ALA A 217 -11.33 -19.34 -11.26
C ALA A 217 -9.88 -19.64 -11.72
N ARG A 218 -9.34 -20.83 -11.41
CA ARG A 218 -8.01 -21.28 -11.85
C ARG A 218 -8.01 -22.11 -13.14
N ALA A 219 -9.16 -22.21 -13.80
CA ALA A 219 -9.32 -22.91 -15.07
C ALA A 219 -10.36 -22.17 -15.94
N ALA A 220 -9.92 -21.06 -16.53
CA ALA A 220 -10.48 -20.57 -17.77
C ALA A 220 -9.27 -20.10 -18.60
N GLU A 221 -8.96 -20.89 -19.63
CA GLU A 221 -8.07 -20.52 -20.74
C GLU A 221 -8.60 -19.28 -21.47
#